data_AF-A0A972T0Q2-F1
#
_entry.id   AF-A0A972T0Q2-F1
#
_cell.length_a   1.000
_cell.length_b   1.000
_cell.length_c   1.000
_cell.angle_alpha   90.00
_cell.angle_beta   90.00
_cell.angle_gamma   90.00
#
_symmetry.space_group_name_H-M   'P 1'
#
loop_
_entity.id
_entity.type
_entity.pdbx_description
1 polymer ?
#
loop_
_entity_poly.entity_id
_entity_poly.type
_entity_poly.pdbx_seq_one_letter_code
_entity_poly.pdbx_strand_id
1 'polypeptide(L)'
;MRKLGAILCLFCVLLTACLSDAPQANLDSAETALADFFQYLSSGEYEKAAALYGGSYDGLQSLNPSLSPDDHAALWQYGCALNGYQCLPLLRVVSRQRLSEDEFLFTVEFKGQDGRAFVLGPCCGASAEDMPPVSQFDYHVTFRDGDYFVQDEPVFVP
;
A
#
# COMPACT_ATOMS: atom_id res chain seq x y z
N MET A 1 68.46 -23.89 31.20
CA MET A 1 67.99 -22.49 31.20
C MET A 1 68.27 -21.87 29.83
N ARG A 2 67.25 -21.63 29.00
CA ARG A 2 67.15 -20.53 28.00
C ARG A 2 65.79 -20.63 27.32
N LYS A 3 65.00 -19.56 27.47
CA LYS A 3 63.55 -19.49 27.20
C LYS A 3 63.29 -19.28 25.70
N LEU A 4 62.30 -20.02 25.18
CA LEU A 4 61.55 -19.71 23.96
C LEU A 4 60.82 -18.37 24.13
N GLY A 5 60.76 -17.55 23.09
CA GLY A 5 59.88 -16.40 23.07
C GLY A 5 60.12 -15.46 21.89
N ALA A 6 59.47 -15.72 20.77
CA ALA A 6 59.21 -14.72 19.73
C ALA A 6 57.75 -14.88 19.31
N ILE A 7 56.89 -14.10 19.95
CA ILE A 7 55.47 -13.96 19.65
C ILE A 7 55.38 -13.06 18.42
N LEU A 8 54.99 -13.64 17.29
CA LEU A 8 54.66 -12.92 16.07
C LEU A 8 53.19 -12.50 16.16
N CYS A 9 52.93 -11.27 16.61
CA CYS A 9 51.60 -10.66 16.64
C CYS A 9 51.09 -10.49 15.20
N LEU A 10 50.23 -11.42 14.78
CA LEU A 10 49.41 -11.32 13.58
C LEU A 10 48.35 -10.22 13.84
N PHE A 11 48.56 -9.03 13.27
CA PHE A 11 47.56 -7.96 13.23
C PHE A 11 46.38 -8.42 12.34
N CYS A 12 45.41 -9.09 12.94
CA CYS A 12 44.08 -9.27 12.37
C CYS A 12 43.37 -7.91 12.39
N VAL A 13 43.38 -7.23 11.24
CA VAL A 13 42.55 -6.05 10.99
C VAL A 13 41.08 -6.50 11.05
N LEU A 14 40.45 -6.29 12.21
CA LEU A 14 39.01 -6.45 12.38
C LEU A 14 38.31 -5.32 11.60
N LEU A 15 37.96 -5.59 10.35
CA LEU A 15 36.94 -4.83 9.64
C LEU A 15 35.60 -5.09 10.33
N THR A 16 35.31 -4.34 11.39
CA THR A 16 33.97 -4.31 11.98
C THR A 16 33.07 -3.52 11.02
N ALA A 17 32.52 -4.19 10.02
CA ALA A 17 31.39 -3.67 9.29
C ALA A 17 30.24 -3.54 10.31
N CYS A 18 29.84 -2.32 10.64
CA CYS A 18 28.53 -2.10 11.24
C CYS A 18 27.50 -2.56 10.21
N LEU A 19 27.00 -3.79 10.35
CA LEU A 19 25.72 -4.15 9.74
C LEU A 19 24.69 -3.25 10.44
N SER A 20 24.19 -2.25 9.73
CA SER A 20 23.03 -1.49 10.21
C SER A 20 21.81 -2.39 10.14
N ASP A 21 21.22 -2.71 11.29
CA ASP A 21 19.89 -3.36 11.43
C ASP A 21 18.74 -2.40 11.06
N ALA A 22 18.97 -1.49 10.10
CA ALA A 22 17.92 -0.60 9.64
C ALA A 22 16.81 -1.46 8.98
N PRO A 23 15.53 -1.24 9.31
CA PRO A 23 14.43 -1.88 8.61
C PRO A 23 14.59 -1.72 7.10
N GLN A 24 14.54 -2.82 6.36
CA GLN A 24 14.65 -2.81 4.91
C GLN A 24 13.29 -3.09 4.29
N ALA A 25 12.92 -2.31 3.28
CA ALA A 25 11.70 -2.50 2.54
C ALA A 25 11.66 -3.88 1.85
N ASN A 26 10.53 -4.55 1.96
CA ASN A 26 10.29 -5.91 1.48
C ASN A 26 9.00 -5.95 0.65
N LEU A 27 9.06 -6.58 -0.52
CA LEU A 27 7.97 -6.63 -1.48
C LEU A 27 6.74 -7.40 -0.94
N ASP A 28 6.93 -8.45 -0.13
CA ASP A 28 5.84 -9.24 0.45
C ASP A 28 5.14 -8.48 1.57
N SER A 29 5.89 -7.73 2.39
CA SER A 29 5.32 -6.86 3.41
C SER A 29 4.54 -5.68 2.79
N ALA A 30 5.05 -5.09 1.70
CA ALA A 30 4.32 -4.07 0.95
C ALA A 30 3.00 -4.60 0.36
N GLU A 31 3.02 -5.81 -0.21
CA GLU A 31 1.81 -6.46 -0.71
C GLU A 31 0.80 -6.74 0.42
N THR A 32 1.30 -7.18 1.57
CA THR A 32 0.47 -7.46 2.75
C THR A 32 -0.20 -6.17 3.24
N ALA A 33 0.54 -5.07 3.35
CA ALA A 33 -0.01 -3.77 3.74
C ALA A 33 -1.10 -3.29 2.76
N LEU A 34 -0.91 -3.49 1.45
CA LEU A 34 -1.92 -3.19 0.43
C LEU A 34 -3.18 -4.04 0.62
N ALA A 35 -3.02 -5.35 0.82
CA ALA A 35 -4.12 -6.27 1.02
C ALA A 35 -4.90 -5.94 2.31
N ASP A 36 -4.19 -5.64 3.40
CA ASP A 36 -4.76 -5.26 4.68
C ASP A 36 -5.53 -3.94 4.60
N PHE A 37 -4.99 -2.92 3.93
CA PHE A 37 -5.68 -1.65 3.70
C PHE A 37 -7.06 -1.87 3.06
N PHE A 38 -7.11 -2.61 1.96
CA PHE A 38 -8.37 -2.91 1.27
C PHE A 38 -9.28 -3.83 2.08
N GLN A 39 -8.71 -4.77 2.84
CA GLN A 39 -9.49 -5.61 3.74
C GLN A 39 -10.17 -4.75 4.81
N TYR A 40 -9.45 -3.83 5.47
CA TYR A 40 -9.99 -2.95 6.50
C TYR A 40 -11.05 -1.99 5.96
N LEU A 41 -10.84 -1.41 4.78
CA LEU A 41 -11.86 -0.59 4.13
C LEU A 41 -13.14 -1.40 3.90
N SER A 42 -13.01 -2.63 3.39
CA SER A 42 -14.16 -3.49 3.09
C SER A 42 -14.89 -4.03 4.32
N SER A 43 -14.19 -4.18 5.46
CA SER A 43 -14.76 -4.64 6.73
C SER A 43 -15.28 -3.50 7.62
N GLY A 44 -15.09 -2.24 7.20
CA GLY A 44 -15.49 -1.06 7.96
C GLY A 44 -14.55 -0.70 9.12
N GLU A 45 -13.33 -1.23 9.12
CA GLU A 45 -12.29 -0.96 10.12
C GLU A 45 -11.48 0.30 9.71
N TYR A 46 -12.17 1.42 9.57
CA TYR A 46 -11.64 2.63 8.93
C TYR A 46 -10.45 3.26 9.67
N GLU A 47 -10.39 3.15 10.99
CA GLU A 47 -9.21 3.59 11.76
C GLU A 47 -7.95 2.81 11.37
N LYS A 48 -8.08 1.50 11.11
CA LYS A 48 -6.96 0.67 10.70
C LYS A 48 -6.57 0.94 9.25
N ALA A 49 -7.54 1.15 8.38
CA ALA A 49 -7.29 1.56 7.00
C ALA A 49 -6.55 2.91 6.95
N ALA A 50 -7.01 3.89 7.73
CA ALA A 50 -6.40 5.22 7.81
C ALA A 50 -4.93 5.15 8.26
N ALA A 51 -4.58 4.23 9.16
CA ALA A 51 -3.21 4.03 9.62
C ALA A 51 -2.27 3.45 8.54
N LEU A 52 -2.82 2.77 7.53
CA LEU A 52 -2.07 2.23 6.39
C LEU A 52 -2.07 3.15 5.17
N TYR A 53 -2.76 4.29 5.23
CA TYR A 53 -2.83 5.23 4.13
C TYR A 53 -1.84 6.38 4.32
N GLY A 54 -1.01 6.62 3.31
CA GLY A 54 -0.01 7.70 3.31
C GLY A 54 -0.14 8.65 2.13
N GLY A 55 -1.20 8.52 1.32
CA GLY A 55 -1.54 9.43 0.24
C GLY A 55 -2.27 10.68 0.71
N SER A 56 -2.75 11.48 -0.24
CA SER A 56 -3.54 12.69 0.05
C SER A 56 -4.99 12.36 0.38
N TYR A 57 -5.55 13.04 1.38
CA TYR A 57 -6.98 12.97 1.71
C TYR A 57 -7.83 13.99 0.93
N ASP A 58 -7.24 14.77 0.01
CA ASP A 58 -7.94 15.85 -0.70
C ASP A 58 -9.22 15.38 -1.42
N GLY A 59 -9.19 14.19 -2.03
CA GLY A 59 -10.35 13.58 -2.70
C GLY A 59 -11.51 13.36 -1.73
N LEU A 60 -11.26 12.61 -0.67
CA LEU A 60 -12.24 12.36 0.41
C LEU A 60 -12.74 13.66 1.06
N GLN A 61 -11.85 14.62 1.33
CA GLN A 61 -12.22 15.90 1.96
C GLN A 61 -13.10 16.76 1.03
N SER A 62 -12.80 16.77 -0.27
CA SER A 62 -13.59 17.53 -1.25
C SER A 62 -15.04 17.05 -1.36
N LEU A 63 -15.26 15.74 -1.17
CA LEU A 63 -16.57 15.11 -1.18
C LEU A 63 -17.31 15.27 0.16
N ASN A 64 -16.59 15.62 1.23
CA ASN A 64 -17.12 15.70 2.59
C ASN A 64 -16.72 17.01 3.30
N PRO A 65 -17.09 18.19 2.78
CA PRO A 65 -16.64 19.48 3.31
C PRO A 65 -17.15 19.81 4.72
N SER A 66 -18.12 19.04 5.24
CA SER A 66 -18.64 19.18 6.60
C SER A 66 -17.90 18.33 7.64
N LEU A 67 -17.08 17.37 7.21
CA LEU A 67 -16.27 16.56 8.13
C LEU A 67 -14.99 17.29 8.51
N SER A 68 -14.44 16.96 9.68
CA SER A 68 -13.10 17.41 10.05
C SER A 68 -12.07 16.79 9.10
N PRO A 69 -11.10 17.55 8.57
CA PRO A 69 -10.05 17.00 7.73
C PRO A 69 -9.16 15.97 8.46
N ASP A 70 -9.08 16.07 9.79
CA ASP A 70 -8.29 15.16 10.63
C ASP A 70 -9.06 13.89 11.04
N ASP A 71 -10.37 13.83 10.76
CA ASP A 71 -11.19 12.63 11.05
C ASP A 71 -11.12 11.65 9.87
N HIS A 72 -9.93 11.09 9.68
CA HIS A 72 -9.65 10.18 8.57
C HIS A 72 -10.56 8.95 8.55
N ALA A 73 -10.96 8.45 9.73
CA ALA A 73 -11.88 7.32 9.82
C ALA A 73 -13.27 7.70 9.29
N ALA A 74 -13.80 8.87 9.68
CA ALA A 74 -15.07 9.35 9.14
C ALA A 74 -14.97 9.64 7.63
N LEU A 75 -13.86 10.21 7.16
CA LEU A 75 -13.64 10.43 5.73
C LEU A 75 -13.69 9.12 4.94
N TRP A 76 -13.00 8.08 5.39
CA TRP A 76 -13.06 6.75 4.75
C TRP A 76 -14.45 6.13 4.83
N GLN A 77 -15.12 6.25 5.98
CA GLN A 77 -16.48 5.74 6.14
C GLN A 77 -17.42 6.35 5.10
N TYR A 78 -17.42 7.68 4.96
CA TYR A 78 -18.27 8.36 4.00
C TYR A 78 -17.86 8.06 2.55
N GLY A 79 -16.54 8.01 2.29
CA GLY A 79 -16.00 7.63 0.99
C GLY A 79 -16.57 6.29 0.51
N CYS A 80 -16.45 5.26 1.34
CA CYS A 80 -16.88 3.90 1.03
C CYS A 80 -18.40 3.71 1.06
N ALA A 81 -19.12 4.38 1.95
CA ALA A 81 -20.55 4.14 2.16
C ALA A 81 -21.46 5.05 1.34
N LEU A 82 -21.00 6.24 0.96
CA LEU A 82 -21.87 7.31 0.44
C LEU A 82 -21.33 7.99 -0.82
N ASN A 83 -20.01 8.11 -1.00
CA ASN A 83 -19.46 8.95 -2.06
C ASN A 83 -19.12 8.22 -3.37
N GLY A 84 -19.12 6.87 -3.37
CA GLY A 84 -18.91 6.08 -4.60
C GLY A 84 -17.54 5.40 -4.69
N TYR A 85 -16.68 5.52 -3.68
CA TYR A 85 -15.50 4.66 -3.57
C TYR A 85 -15.94 3.21 -3.34
N GLN A 86 -15.38 2.29 -4.12
CA GLN A 86 -15.83 0.90 -4.13
C GLN A 86 -15.38 0.11 -2.89
N CYS A 87 -14.21 0.46 -2.32
CA CYS A 87 -13.68 -0.12 -1.07
C CYS A 87 -13.76 -1.66 -0.99
N LEU A 88 -13.46 -2.33 -2.10
CA LEU A 88 -13.56 -3.78 -2.24
C LEU A 88 -12.29 -4.47 -1.73
N PRO A 89 -12.39 -5.70 -1.19
CA PRO A 89 -11.21 -6.49 -0.88
C PRO A 89 -10.53 -6.96 -2.16
N LEU A 90 -9.22 -7.23 -2.08
CA LEU A 90 -8.47 -7.80 -3.21
C LEU A 90 -9.01 -9.20 -3.55
N LEU A 91 -9.19 -9.46 -4.84
CA LEU A 91 -9.32 -10.82 -5.35
C LEU A 91 -7.95 -11.47 -5.47
N ARG A 92 -7.00 -10.74 -6.07
CA ARG A 92 -5.60 -11.14 -6.25
C ARG A 92 -4.72 -9.98 -6.69
N VAL A 93 -3.42 -10.14 -6.48
CA VAL A 93 -2.38 -9.33 -7.10
C VAL A 93 -1.94 -10.02 -8.39
N VAL A 94 -1.98 -9.31 -9.52
CA VAL A 94 -1.64 -9.85 -10.85
C VAL A 94 -0.22 -9.48 -11.29
N SER A 95 0.33 -8.38 -10.78
CA SER A 95 1.70 -7.95 -11.03
C SER A 95 2.29 -7.32 -9.78
N ARG A 96 3.60 -7.52 -9.60
CA ARG A 96 4.39 -6.99 -8.49
C ARG A 96 5.67 -6.39 -9.04
N GLN A 97 5.92 -5.12 -8.74
CA GLN A 97 7.12 -4.44 -9.18
C GLN A 97 7.71 -3.60 -8.05
N ARG A 98 9.03 -3.69 -7.89
CA ARG A 98 9.80 -2.75 -7.08
C ARG A 98 10.25 -1.61 -7.99
N LEU A 99 9.82 -0.38 -7.70
CA LEU A 99 10.18 0.82 -8.46
C LEU A 99 11.49 1.42 -7.94
N SER A 100 11.70 1.40 -6.62
CA SER A 100 12.91 1.89 -5.97
C SER A 100 13.23 1.08 -4.70
N GLU A 101 14.17 1.54 -3.87
CA GLU A 101 14.43 0.90 -2.58
C GLU A 101 13.18 0.90 -1.68
N ASP A 102 12.37 1.95 -1.76
CA ASP A 102 11.24 2.18 -0.85
C ASP A 102 9.88 2.27 -1.55
N GLU A 103 9.83 2.14 -2.88
CA GLU A 103 8.58 2.27 -3.65
C GLU A 103 8.24 1.00 -4.42
N PHE A 104 6.95 0.67 -4.38
CA PHE A 104 6.39 -0.54 -4.97
C PHE A 104 5.15 -0.22 -5.78
N LEU A 105 4.97 -0.95 -6.87
CA LEU A 105 3.79 -0.90 -7.72
C LEU A 105 3.16 -2.29 -7.78
N PHE A 106 1.86 -2.34 -7.52
CA PHE A 106 1.06 -3.55 -7.60
C PHE A 106 -0.09 -3.33 -8.58
N THR A 107 -0.26 -4.26 -9.52
CA THR A 107 -1.49 -4.34 -10.29
C THR A 107 -2.39 -5.36 -9.64
N VAL A 108 -3.63 -5.00 -9.31
CA VAL A 108 -4.58 -5.82 -8.57
C VAL A 108 -5.90 -5.99 -9.29
N GLU A 109 -6.59 -7.09 -8.98
CA GLU A 109 -8.01 -7.27 -9.29
C GLU A 109 -8.79 -7.27 -7.97
N PHE A 110 -9.92 -6.58 -7.93
CA PHE A 110 -10.80 -6.55 -6.77
C PHE A 110 -11.86 -7.63 -6.84
N LYS A 111 -12.29 -8.13 -5.67
CA LYS A 111 -13.40 -9.07 -5.58
C LYS A 111 -14.71 -8.29 -5.54
N GLY A 112 -15.48 -8.39 -6.62
CA GLY A 112 -16.84 -7.87 -6.71
C GLY A 112 -17.80 -8.59 -5.77
N GLN A 113 -19.01 -8.04 -5.62
CA GLN A 113 -20.04 -8.57 -4.72
C GLN A 113 -20.51 -9.99 -5.10
N ASP A 114 -20.40 -10.35 -6.37
CA ASP A 114 -20.70 -11.70 -6.89
C ASP A 114 -19.54 -12.69 -6.71
N GLY A 115 -18.45 -12.25 -6.08
CA GLY A 115 -17.24 -13.03 -5.86
C GLY A 115 -16.31 -13.13 -7.08
N ARG A 116 -16.66 -12.54 -8.22
CA ARG A 116 -15.80 -12.48 -9.41
C ARG A 116 -14.96 -11.21 -9.39
N ALA A 117 -14.10 -11.03 -10.40
CA ALA A 117 -13.36 -9.79 -10.57
C ALA A 117 -14.32 -8.61 -10.79
N PHE A 118 -14.13 -7.52 -10.04
CA PHE A 118 -14.80 -6.26 -10.29
C PHE A 118 -14.37 -5.71 -11.65
N VAL A 119 -15.33 -5.17 -12.40
CA VAL A 119 -15.10 -4.56 -13.70
C VAL A 119 -15.73 -3.17 -13.66
N LEU A 120 -14.90 -2.14 -13.77
CA LEU A 120 -15.34 -0.78 -14.00
C LEU A 120 -15.72 -0.65 -15.47
N GLY A 121 -17.03 -0.54 -15.72
CA GLY A 121 -17.56 -0.26 -17.05
C GLY A 121 -17.59 1.24 -17.37
N PRO A 122 -18.16 1.60 -18.53
CA PRO A 122 -18.38 3.00 -18.90
C PRO A 122 -19.22 3.73 -17.84
N CYS A 123 -18.80 4.93 -17.47
CA CYS A 123 -19.55 5.81 -16.58
C CYS A 123 -20.03 7.07 -17.30
N CYS A 124 -20.98 7.80 -16.70
CA CYS A 124 -21.39 9.14 -17.15
C CYS A 124 -21.91 9.23 -18.61
N GLY A 125 -22.53 8.16 -19.12
CA GLY A 125 -23.09 8.12 -20.48
C GLY A 125 -22.10 7.80 -21.59
N ALA A 126 -20.84 7.49 -21.25
CA ALA A 126 -19.86 6.99 -22.22
C ALA A 126 -20.25 5.60 -22.77
N SER A 127 -19.81 5.30 -24.00
CA SER A 127 -19.94 3.96 -24.58
C SER A 127 -18.77 3.05 -24.14
N ALA A 128 -18.89 1.74 -24.39
CA ALA A 128 -17.78 0.79 -24.17
C ALA A 128 -16.64 0.94 -25.18
N GLU A 129 -16.87 1.66 -26.28
CA GLU A 129 -15.84 2.01 -27.25
C GLU A 129 -15.01 3.19 -26.74
N ASP A 130 -15.67 4.19 -26.13
CA ASP A 130 -15.02 5.39 -25.59
C ASP A 130 -14.37 5.13 -24.23
N MET A 131 -14.97 4.26 -23.41
CA MET A 131 -14.45 3.86 -22.10
C MET A 131 -14.52 2.33 -21.97
N PRO A 132 -13.52 1.61 -22.51
CA PRO A 132 -13.47 0.16 -22.40
C PRO A 132 -13.48 -0.29 -20.94
N PRO A 133 -14.15 -1.42 -20.63
CA PRO A 133 -14.17 -1.94 -19.27
C PRO A 133 -12.77 -2.28 -18.76
N VAL A 134 -12.48 -1.91 -17.51
CA VAL A 134 -11.20 -2.21 -16.83
C VAL A 134 -11.43 -3.02 -15.56
N SER A 135 -10.59 -4.02 -15.32
CA SER A 135 -10.68 -4.89 -14.13
C SER A 135 -9.38 -4.98 -13.34
N GLN A 136 -8.31 -4.35 -13.85
CA GLN A 136 -6.98 -4.32 -13.24
C GLN A 136 -6.64 -2.87 -12.92
N PHE A 137 -6.14 -2.66 -11.71
CA PHE A 137 -5.91 -1.34 -11.16
C PHE A 137 -4.53 -1.31 -10.51
N ASP A 138 -3.82 -0.20 -10.70
CA ASP A 138 -2.47 -0.02 -10.19
C ASP A 138 -2.50 0.73 -8.86
N TYR A 139 -1.69 0.27 -7.91
CA TYR A 139 -1.55 0.84 -6.58
C TYR A 139 -0.08 0.92 -6.17
N HIS A 140 0.27 2.06 -5.59
CA HIS A 140 1.59 2.36 -5.04
C HIS A 140 1.61 2.14 -3.54
N VAL A 141 2.68 1.52 -3.09
CA VAL A 141 3.01 1.40 -1.67
C VAL A 141 4.39 1.99 -1.45
N THR A 142 4.53 2.84 -0.43
CA THR A 142 5.82 3.41 -0.01
C THR A 142 6.23 2.81 1.32
N PHE A 143 7.52 2.57 1.51
CA PHE A 143 8.13 2.20 2.78
C PHE A 143 8.79 3.42 3.40
N ARG A 144 8.41 3.77 4.63
CA ARG A 144 8.97 4.92 5.35
C ARG A 144 9.04 4.59 6.83
N ASP A 145 10.20 4.85 7.45
CA ASP A 145 10.43 4.69 8.89
C ASP A 145 10.09 3.30 9.47
N GLY A 146 10.17 2.25 8.65
CA GLY A 146 9.87 0.87 9.07
C GLY A 146 8.47 0.37 8.73
N ASP A 147 7.61 1.23 8.20
CA ASP A 147 6.21 0.94 7.90
C ASP A 147 5.89 1.11 6.41
N TYR A 148 4.76 0.54 5.97
CA TYR A 148 4.28 0.58 4.59
C TYR A 148 2.98 1.34 4.47
N PHE A 149 2.88 2.20 3.46
CA PHE A 149 1.72 3.07 3.27
C PHE A 149 1.21 3.00 1.83
N VAL A 150 -0.08 2.72 1.67
CA VAL A 150 -0.78 2.82 0.39
C VAL A 150 -0.94 4.29 0.03
N GLN A 151 -0.65 4.65 -1.22
CA GLN A 151 -0.67 6.06 -1.67
C GLN A 151 -1.92 6.43 -2.47
N ASP A 152 -2.59 5.46 -3.08
CA ASP A 152 -3.73 5.71 -3.97
C ASP A 152 -5.07 5.41 -3.27
N GLU A 153 -6.07 6.25 -3.54
CA GLU A 153 -7.43 6.02 -3.08
C GLU A 153 -8.06 4.82 -3.82
N PRO A 154 -9.10 4.18 -3.26
CA PRO A 154 -9.84 3.11 -3.95
C PRO A 154 -10.41 3.55 -5.30
N VAL A 155 -10.80 2.58 -6.12
CA VAL A 155 -11.54 2.86 -7.35
C VAL A 155 -12.81 3.64 -7.03
N PHE A 156 -12.98 4.77 -7.72
CA PHE A 156 -14.11 5.66 -7.57
C PHE A 156 -15.11 5.49 -8.72
N VAL A 157 -16.41 5.40 -8.39
CA VAL A 157 -17.51 5.37 -9.35
C VAL A 157 -18.49 6.51 -8.99
N PRO A 158 -18.52 7.61 -9.76
CA PRO A 158 -19.40 8.76 -9.51
C PRO A 158 -20.89 8.46 -9.76
#